data_AF-A0A3N5VZ73-F1
#
_entry.id   AF-A0A3N5VZ73-F1
#
_cell.length_a   1.000
_cell.length_b   1.000
_cell.length_c   1.000
_cell.angle_alpha   90.00
_cell.angle_beta   90.00
_cell.angle_gamma   90.00
#
_symmetry.space_group_name_H-M   'P 1'
#
loop_
_entity.id
_entity.type
_entity.pdbx_description
1 polymer ?
#
loop_
_entity_poly.entity_id
_entity_poly.type
_entity_poly.pdbx_seq_one_letter_code
_entity_poly.pdbx_strand_id
1 'polypeptide(L)'
;LEALTSVCSVGLDMFAVPGDTPPETISSIIADELSIGVVNNKTTSVRIVPVPGAKPGNIVHFGGLLGSAPVMKVAKFSSARFIERRCRVPSPILALRN
;
A
#
# COMPACT_ATOMS: atom_id res chain seq x y z
N LEU A 1 -7.74 5.35 -2.13
CA LEU A 1 -8.17 4.00 -2.56
C LEU A 1 -8.15 3.01 -1.39
N GLU A 2 -7.24 3.16 -0.42
CA GLU A 2 -7.23 2.42 0.87
C GLU A 2 -8.59 2.38 1.59
N ALA A 3 -9.36 3.48 1.56
CA ALA A 3 -10.71 3.51 2.12
C ALA A 3 -11.64 2.42 1.53
N LEU A 4 -11.47 2.06 0.25
CA LEU A 4 -12.24 0.98 -0.38
C LEU A 4 -11.78 -0.39 0.09
N THR A 5 -10.50 -0.56 0.47
CA THR A 5 -10.02 -1.83 1.05
C THR A 5 -10.70 -2.15 2.37
N SER A 6 -11.11 -1.15 3.14
CA SER A 6 -11.84 -1.39 4.40
C SER A 6 -13.12 -2.21 4.20
N VAL A 7 -13.75 -2.10 3.03
CA VAL A 7 -14.99 -2.79 2.67
C VAL A 7 -14.73 -3.98 1.75
N CYS A 8 -13.89 -3.83 0.71
CA CYS A 8 -13.60 -4.87 -0.28
C CYS A 8 -12.53 -5.89 0.21
N SER A 9 -12.20 -6.89 -0.60
CA SER A 9 -11.41 -8.06 -0.20
C SER A 9 -10.02 -8.19 -0.85
N VAL A 10 -9.54 -7.21 -1.62
CA VAL A 10 -8.32 -7.40 -2.46
C VAL A 10 -7.11 -6.62 -1.94
N GLY A 11 -7.33 -5.39 -1.47
CA GLY A 11 -6.24 -4.47 -1.13
C GLY A 11 -5.72 -3.69 -2.33
N LEU A 12 -4.44 -3.30 -2.28
CA LEU A 12 -3.81 -2.47 -3.29
C LEU A 12 -3.13 -3.34 -4.33
N ASP A 13 -3.78 -3.53 -5.48
CA ASP A 13 -3.23 -4.31 -6.57
C ASP A 13 -2.83 -3.43 -7.77
N MET A 14 -1.68 -3.73 -8.40
CA MET A 14 -1.13 -3.03 -9.56
C MET A 14 -0.98 -1.50 -9.37
N PHE A 15 -0.53 -1.08 -8.20
CA PHE A 15 -0.31 0.33 -7.89
C PHE A 15 1.04 0.82 -8.40
N ALA A 16 1.06 1.52 -9.53
CA ALA A 16 2.28 2.16 -10.02
C ALA A 16 2.59 3.43 -9.21
N VAL A 17 3.83 3.56 -8.74
CA VAL A 17 4.33 4.74 -8.00
C VAL A 17 5.63 5.25 -8.63
N PRO A 18 6.02 6.51 -8.38
CA PRO A 18 7.31 7.03 -8.82
C PRO A 18 8.46 6.15 -8.31
N GLY A 19 9.44 5.85 -9.16
CA GLY A 19 10.57 4.97 -8.81
C GLY A 19 11.50 5.54 -7.75
N ASP A 20 11.43 6.84 -7.47
CA ASP A 20 12.12 7.53 -6.38
C ASP A 20 11.34 7.53 -5.05
N THR A 21 10.23 6.80 -4.97
CA THR A 21 9.46 6.64 -3.73
C THR A 21 10.35 5.97 -2.66
N PRO A 22 10.53 6.58 -1.47
CA PRO A 22 11.37 6.01 -0.42
C PRO A 22 10.87 4.63 0.06
N PRO A 23 11.77 3.71 0.41
CA PRO A 23 11.40 2.39 0.95
C PRO A 23 10.52 2.47 2.20
N GLU A 24 10.71 3.50 3.03
CA GLU A 24 9.91 3.74 4.24
C GLU A 24 8.47 4.09 3.88
N THR A 25 8.26 4.88 2.82
CA THR A 25 6.93 5.21 2.31
C THR A 25 6.22 3.97 1.77
N ILE A 26 6.92 3.11 1.02
CA ILE A 26 6.36 1.83 0.55
C ILE A 26 6.01 0.95 1.74
N SER A 27 6.89 0.88 2.73
CA SER A 27 6.67 0.09 3.95
C SER A 27 5.47 0.59 4.76
N SER A 28 5.23 1.90 4.82
CA SER A 28 4.04 2.45 5.48
C SER A 28 2.75 2.09 4.76
N ILE A 29 2.73 2.12 3.42
CA ILE A 29 1.54 1.70 2.65
C ILE A 29 1.23 0.23 2.93
N ILE A 30 2.26 -0.62 2.97
CA ILE A 30 2.09 -2.04 3.33
C ILE A 30 1.54 -2.16 4.76
N ALA A 31 2.08 -1.40 5.72
CA ALA A 31 1.64 -1.44 7.11
C ALA A 31 0.17 -1.00 7.29
N ASP A 32 -0.28 -0.01 6.53
CA ASP A 32 -1.68 0.45 6.55
C ASP A 32 -2.63 -0.65 6.07
N GLU A 33 -2.31 -1.28 4.94
CA GLU A 33 -3.13 -2.37 4.39
C GLU A 33 -3.12 -3.64 5.24
N LEU A 34 -1.98 -3.94 5.89
CA LEU A 34 -1.88 -5.00 6.89
C LEU A 34 -2.77 -4.69 8.10
N SER A 35 -2.78 -3.44 8.56
CA SER A 35 -3.59 -3.01 9.71
C SER A 35 -5.09 -3.12 9.41
N ILE A 36 -5.53 -2.72 8.21
CA ILE A 36 -6.91 -2.89 7.75
C ILE A 36 -7.29 -4.37 7.73
N GLY A 37 -6.44 -5.23 7.17
CA GLY A 37 -6.69 -6.68 7.11
C GLY A 37 -6.79 -7.32 8.49
N VAL A 38 -5.84 -7.01 9.38
CA VAL A 38 -5.79 -7.55 10.75
C VAL A 38 -7.01 -7.12 11.57
N VAL A 39 -7.34 -5.83 11.57
CA VAL A 39 -8.46 -5.30 12.38
C VAL A 39 -9.81 -5.79 11.86
N ASN A 40 -9.96 -5.92 10.53
CA ASN A 40 -11.22 -6.36 9.93
C ASN A 40 -11.31 -7.88 9.74
N ASN A 41 -10.28 -8.64 10.12
CA ASN A 41 -10.17 -10.08 9.84
C ASN A 41 -10.43 -10.40 8.36
N LYS A 42 -9.74 -9.67 7.49
CA LYS A 42 -9.81 -9.82 6.04
C LYS A 42 -8.42 -10.12 5.49
N THR A 43 -8.39 -10.93 4.44
CA THR A 43 -7.18 -11.08 3.63
C THR A 43 -7.01 -9.82 2.80
N THR A 44 -5.92 -9.10 3.00
CA THR A 44 -5.51 -7.96 2.17
C THR A 44 -4.18 -8.29 1.49
N SER A 45 -3.92 -7.63 0.37
CA SER A 45 -2.65 -7.77 -0.35
C SER A 45 -2.17 -6.42 -0.85
N VAL A 46 -0.85 -6.30 -1.06
CA VAL A 46 -0.23 -5.10 -1.61
C VAL A 46 0.72 -5.50 -2.71
N ARG A 47 0.47 -4.99 -3.92
CA ARG A 47 1.35 -5.05 -5.08
C ARG A 47 1.59 -3.63 -5.58
N ILE A 48 2.71 -3.06 -5.14
CA ILE A 48 3.19 -1.74 -5.57
C ILE A 48 4.29 -1.95 -6.61
N VAL A 49 4.28 -1.14 -7.66
CA VAL A 49 5.25 -1.16 -8.75
C VAL A 49 5.94 0.20 -8.83
N PRO A 50 7.14 0.34 -8.25
CA PRO A 50 7.97 1.54 -8.45
C PRO A 50 8.46 1.60 -9.89
N VAL A 51 8.16 2.71 -10.59
CA VAL A 51 8.52 2.89 -11.99
C VAL A 51 9.64 3.93 -12.14
N PRO A 52 10.87 3.52 -12.48
CA PRO A 52 12.01 4.43 -12.61
C PRO A 52 11.74 5.58 -13.59
N GLY A 53 12.05 6.81 -13.19
CA GLY A 53 11.91 8.02 -14.02
C GLY A 53 10.47 8.49 -14.27
N ALA A 54 9.46 7.78 -13.79
CA ALA A 54 8.07 8.15 -14.00
C ALA A 54 7.57 9.18 -12.99
N LYS A 55 6.70 10.08 -13.44
CA LYS A 55 6.07 11.13 -12.61
C LYS A 55 4.60 10.83 -12.37
N PRO A 56 4.01 11.31 -11.26
CA PRO A 56 2.58 11.19 -11.02
C PRO A 56 1.75 11.68 -12.22
N GLY A 57 0.76 10.88 -12.63
CA GLY A 57 -0.09 11.12 -13.80
C GLY A 57 0.44 10.54 -15.12
N ASN A 58 1.68 10.04 -15.18
CA ASN A 58 2.13 9.25 -16.34
C ASN A 58 1.38 7.92 -16.41
N ILE A 59 1.20 7.38 -17.62
CA ILE A 59 0.65 6.04 -17.82
C ILE A 59 1.79 5.10 -18.16
N VAL A 60 1.87 3.98 -17.44
CA VAL A 60 2.91 2.96 -17.64
C VAL A 60 2.24 1.72 -18.23
N HIS A 61 2.82 1.20 -19.31
CA HIS A 61 2.36 0.00 -19.98
C HIS A 61 3.24 -1.18 -19.57
N PHE A 62 2.67 -2.18 -18.93
CA PHE A 62 3.37 -3.37 -18.44
C PHE A 62 3.41 -4.52 -19.47
N GLY A 63 3.06 -4.22 -20.73
CA GLY A 63 2.89 -5.19 -21.80
C GLY A 63 1.47 -5.77 -21.86
N GLY A 64 1.13 -6.39 -22.98
CA GLY A 64 -0.26 -6.75 -23.34
C GLY A 64 -1.03 -7.55 -22.27
N LEU A 65 -0.36 -8.48 -21.58
CA LEU A 65 -1.00 -9.32 -20.56
C LEU A 65 -1.24 -8.60 -19.22
N LEU A 66 -0.36 -7.66 -18.84
CA LEU A 66 -0.40 -6.97 -17.54
C LEU A 66 -1.07 -5.59 -17.62
N GLY A 67 -1.45 -5.16 -18.82
CA GLY A 67 -2.20 -3.93 -19.04
C GLY A 67 -1.37 -2.67 -18.80
N SER A 68 -2.04 -1.61 -18.34
CA SER A 68 -1.44 -0.32 -18.03
C SER A 68 -1.98 0.24 -16.73
N ALA A 69 -1.15 0.99 -15.99
CA ALA A 69 -1.59 1.70 -14.80
C ALA A 69 -1.11 3.16 -14.80
N PRO A 70 -1.92 4.10 -14.29
CA PRO A 70 -1.45 5.45 -14.01
C PRO A 70 -0.50 5.45 -12.82
N VAL A 71 0.56 6.24 -12.89
CA VAL A 71 1.49 6.47 -11.80
C VAL A 71 0.82 7.36 -10.76
N MET A 72 0.61 6.81 -9.57
CA MET A 72 -0.13 7.44 -8.49
C MET A 72 0.79 8.38 -7.70
N LYS A 73 0.21 9.48 -7.21
CA LYS A 73 0.90 10.37 -6.27
C LYS A 73 1.02 9.68 -4.91
N VAL A 74 2.22 9.68 -4.34
CA VAL A 74 2.48 9.23 -2.96
C VAL A 74 2.64 10.41 -2.01
N ALA A 75 2.39 10.19 -0.72
CA ALA A 75 2.58 11.20 0.31
C ALA A 75 4.06 11.58 0.42
N LYS A 76 4.33 12.88 0.64
CA LYS A 76 5.70 13.41 0.82
C LYS A 76 6.15 13.46 2.29
N PHE A 77 5.25 13.14 3.21
CA PHE A 77 5.57 13.10 4.64
C PHE A 77 6.41 11.86 4.93
N SER A 78 7.43 12.02 5.76
CA SER A 78 8.29 10.90 6.14
C SER A 78 7.59 9.98 7.15
N SER A 79 7.51 8.70 6.82
CA SER A 79 7.11 7.62 7.72
C SER A 79 8.30 6.90 8.36
N ALA A 80 9.54 7.38 8.13
CA ALA A 80 10.78 6.72 8.57
C ALA A 80 10.77 6.41 10.07
N ARG A 81 10.46 7.40 10.91
CA ARG A 81 10.41 7.21 12.37
C ARG A 81 9.42 6.13 12.80
N PHE A 82 8.32 5.95 12.07
CA PHE A 82 7.34 4.90 12.39
C PHE A 82 7.87 3.52 11.98
N ILE A 83 8.41 3.39 10.77
CA ILE A 83 8.94 2.13 10.23
C ILE A 83 10.19 1.67 10.98
N GLU A 84 11.06 2.61 11.37
CA GLU A 84 12.29 2.34 12.12
C GLU A 84 12.06 1.83 13.54
N ARG A 85 10.86 2.03 14.12
CA ARG A 85 10.52 1.41 15.42
C ARG A 85 10.63 -0.10 15.36
N ARG A 86 10.47 -0.70 14.17
CA ARG A 86 10.48 -2.15 13.95
C ARG A 86 9.58 -2.81 15.01
N CYS A 87 9.88 -4.01 15.47
CA CYS A 87 9.09 -4.75 16.46
C CYS A 87 7.78 -5.35 15.93
N ARG A 88 7.03 -5.96 16.86
CA ARG A 88 5.80 -6.72 16.59
C ARG A 88 4.59 -5.86 16.96
N VAL A 89 3.68 -5.69 16.01
CA VAL A 89 2.35 -5.14 16.29
C VAL A 89 1.53 -6.22 17.02
N PRO A 90 0.99 -5.94 18.23
CA PRO A 90 0.21 -6.92 18.98
C PRO A 90 -1.13 -7.21 18.30
N SER A 91 -1.72 -8.35 18.65
CA SER A 91 -3.05 -8.74 18.15
C SER A 91 -4.13 -7.72 18.58
N PRO A 92 -5.13 -7.47 17.74
CA PRO A 92 -6.25 -6.59 18.09
C PRO A 92 -7.10 -7.20 19.21
N ILE A 93 -7.82 -6.36 19.96
CA ILE A 93 -8.78 -6.81 20.97
C ILE A 93 -9.97 -7.46 20.25
N LEU A 94 -10.08 -8.78 20.37
CA LEU A 94 -11.15 -9.56 19.74
C LEU A 94 -12.50 -9.43 20.48
N ALA A 95 -12.47 -9.12 21.78
CA ALA A 95 -13.65 -9.05 22.64
C ALA A 95 -14.60 -7.88 22.32
N LEU A 96 -14.17 -6.90 21.51
CA LEU A 96 -14.98 -5.75 21.07
C LEU A 96 -15.72 -6.02 19.74
N ARG A 97 -15.81 -7.28 19.33
CA ARG A 97 -16.61 -7.71 18.18
C ARG A 97 -17.98 -8.16 18.70
N ASN A 98 -19.03 -7.44 18.29
CA ASN A 98 -20.43 -7.75 18.60
C ASN A 98 -20.85 -9.10 18.01
#